data_AF-A0A928I1X2-F1
#
_entry.id   AF-A0A928I1X2-F1
#
_cell.length_a   1.000
_cell.length_b   1.000
_cell.length_c   1.000
_cell.angle_alpha   90.00
_cell.angle_beta   90.00
_cell.angle_gamma   90.00
#
_symmetry.space_group_name_H-M   'P 1'
#
loop_
_entity.id
_entity.type
_entity.pdbx_description
1 polymer ?
#
loop_
_entity_poly.entity_id
_entity_poly.type
_entity_poly.pdbx_seq_one_letter_code
_entity_poly.pdbx_strand_id
1 'polypeptide(L)'
;MAEHFGFLQVLVRTAGESLPVREATVLVEGEGVTERLSTDRSGRTKQISLPAPPASNSLKAGSDAPFALYRVTVEKEGFYKQTTENVPVFAGVVSLQPITLIGLAEYGSDTLSPESSTDTVPSDPQTLNQ
;
A
#
# COMPACT_ATOMS: atom_id res chain seq x y z
N MET A 1 -8.39 24.27 19.21
CA MET A 1 -8.32 22.79 19.24
C MET A 1 -6.85 22.46 19.04
N ALA A 2 -6.26 21.58 19.84
CA ALA A 2 -4.86 21.19 19.60
C ALA A 2 -4.85 20.26 18.39
N GLU A 3 -4.41 20.75 17.24
CA GLU A 3 -4.05 19.89 16.12
C GLU A 3 -2.78 19.16 16.51
N HIS A 4 -2.87 17.83 16.56
CA HIS A 4 -1.70 17.01 16.81
C HIS A 4 -1.17 16.52 15.46
N PHE A 5 0.15 16.32 15.41
CA PHE A 5 0.82 15.80 14.23
C PHE A 5 1.47 14.48 14.58
N GLY A 6 1.26 13.48 13.74
CA GLY A 6 2.04 12.25 13.75
C GLY A 6 3.13 12.31 12.69
N PHE A 7 4.01 11.33 12.71
CA PHE A 7 5.07 11.21 11.72
C PHE A 7 4.90 9.90 10.95
N LEU A 8 5.00 9.97 9.62
CA LEU A 8 4.98 8.79 8.78
C LEU A 8 6.30 8.67 8.02
N GLN A 9 6.86 7.46 8.04
CA GLN A 9 8.04 7.09 7.26
C GLN A 9 7.78 5.77 6.55
N VAL A 10 8.03 5.74 5.25
CA VAL A 10 7.79 4.55 4.41
C VAL A 10 9.13 3.92 4.07
N LEU A 11 9.23 2.61 4.23
CA LEU A 11 10.39 1.80 3.89
C LEU A 11 10.03 0.86 2.75
N VAL A 12 10.62 1.06 1.58
CA VAL A 12 10.38 0.30 0.37
C VAL A 12 11.52 -0.69 0.11
N ARG A 13 11.17 -1.97 -0.03
CA ARG A 13 12.09 -3.09 -0.31
C ARG A 13 11.60 -3.90 -1.50
N THR A 14 12.48 -4.64 -2.16
CA THR A 14 12.11 -5.60 -3.20
C THR A 14 11.51 -6.88 -2.61
N ALA A 15 10.79 -7.65 -3.42
CA ALA A 15 10.43 -9.03 -3.09
C ALA A 15 11.69 -9.80 -2.66
N GLY A 16 11.58 -10.55 -1.56
CA GLY A 16 12.71 -11.21 -0.90
C GLY A 16 13.47 -10.38 0.15
N GLU A 17 12.96 -9.19 0.53
CA GLU A 17 13.51 -8.30 1.59
C GLU A 17 14.99 -7.93 1.48
N SER A 18 15.64 -8.25 0.36
CA SER A 18 17.10 -8.24 0.26
C SER A 18 17.67 -6.92 -0.24
N LEU A 19 16.91 -6.12 -0.99
CA LEU A 19 17.40 -4.87 -1.58
C LEU A 19 16.47 -3.67 -1.28
N PRO A 20 17.01 -2.55 -0.77
CA PRO A 20 16.27 -1.31 -0.66
C PRO A 20 16.00 -0.72 -2.06
N VAL A 21 14.76 -0.26 -2.29
CA VAL A 21 14.39 0.35 -3.58
C VAL A 21 14.62 1.85 -3.52
N ARG A 22 15.58 2.35 -4.30
CA ARG A 22 15.86 3.79 -4.45
C ARG A 22 14.99 4.42 -5.52
N GLU A 23 14.69 5.71 -5.37
CA GLU A 23 13.99 6.53 -6.36
C GLU A 23 12.62 5.94 -6.73
N ALA A 24 11.94 5.31 -5.77
CA ALA A 24 10.55 4.95 -5.86
C ALA A 24 9.70 6.15 -5.45
N THR A 25 8.63 6.40 -6.18
CA THR A 25 7.66 7.46 -5.90
C THR A 25 6.67 6.96 -4.88
N VAL A 26 6.56 7.66 -3.75
CA VAL A 26 5.63 7.36 -2.66
C VAL A 26 4.64 8.50 -2.55
N LEU A 27 3.37 8.22 -2.78
CA LEU A 27 2.26 9.15 -2.67
C LEU A 27 1.50 8.83 -1.38
N VAL A 28 1.38 9.80 -0.48
CA VAL A 28 0.64 9.69 0.78
C VAL A 28 -0.58 10.58 0.70
N GLU A 29 -1.76 10.01 0.94
CA GLU A 29 -3.05 10.69 0.83
C GLU A 29 -3.92 10.37 2.05
N GLY A 30 -4.51 11.37 2.69
CA GLY A 30 -5.42 11.16 3.83
C GLY A 30 -5.73 12.46 4.55
N GLU A 31 -6.90 12.54 5.22
CA GLU A 31 -7.34 13.74 5.94
C GLU A 31 -7.28 15.04 5.10
N GLY A 32 -7.45 14.95 3.77
CA GLY A 32 -7.33 16.09 2.85
C GLY A 32 -5.90 16.54 2.52
N VAL A 33 -4.89 15.80 2.98
CA VAL A 33 -3.47 16.02 2.69
C VAL A 33 -3.02 15.07 1.57
N THR A 34 -2.23 15.59 0.63
CA THR A 34 -1.60 14.82 -0.44
C THR A 34 -0.12 15.18 -0.50
N GLU A 35 0.74 14.24 -0.10
CA GLU A 35 2.19 14.42 -0.06
C GLU A 35 2.86 13.44 -1.02
N ARG A 36 3.84 13.93 -1.79
CA ARG A 36 4.65 13.12 -2.71
C ARG A 36 6.08 13.09 -2.26
N LEU A 37 6.60 11.89 -2.09
CA LEU A 37 7.92 11.58 -1.57
C LEU A 37 8.67 10.66 -2.53
N SER A 38 9.99 10.64 -2.40
CA SER A 38 10.83 9.69 -3.11
C SER A 38 11.70 8.93 -2.12
N THR A 39 11.96 7.65 -2.40
CA THR A 39 12.84 6.85 -1.56
C THR A 39 14.32 7.14 -1.83
N ASP A 40 15.10 7.21 -0.75
CA ASP A 40 16.55 7.39 -0.81
C ASP A 40 17.30 6.05 -1.01
N ARG A 41 18.65 6.06 -1.03
CA ARG A 41 19.52 4.87 -1.19
C ARG A 41 19.26 3.77 -0.17
N SER A 42 18.73 4.14 0.99
CA SER A 42 18.33 3.19 2.03
C SER A 42 16.93 2.58 1.82
N GLY A 43 16.23 2.94 0.75
CA GLY A 43 14.84 2.52 0.49
C GLY A 43 13.83 3.23 1.38
N ARG A 44 14.23 4.28 2.10
CA ARG A 44 13.36 5.01 3.03
C ARG A 44 12.93 6.33 2.43
N THR A 45 11.70 6.73 2.69
CA THR A 45 11.24 8.11 2.45
C THR A 45 11.70 9.03 3.57
N LYS A 46 11.63 10.34 3.32
CA LYS A 46 11.73 11.34 4.38
C LYS A 46 10.55 11.18 5.35
N GLN A 47 10.80 11.48 6.62
CA GLN A 47 9.76 11.59 7.63
C GLN A 47 8.91 12.83 7.34
N ILE A 48 7.60 12.65 7.19
CA ILE A 48 6.63 13.74 7.02
C ILE A 48 5.73 13.86 8.24
N SER A 49 5.35 15.09 8.57
CA SER A 49 4.36 15.39 9.60
C SER A 49 2.97 15.37 8.98
N LEU A 50 2.10 14.52 9.52
CA LEU A 50 0.73 14.35 9.06
C LEU A 50 -0.25 14.70 10.19
N PRO A 51 -1.37 15.36 9.91
CA PRO A 51 -2.37 15.64 10.93
C PRO A 51 -2.90 14.33 11.53
N ALA A 52 -2.96 14.26 12.86
CA ALA A 52 -3.41 13.09 13.58
C ALA A 52 -4.35 13.49 14.72
N PRO A 53 -5.41 12.72 15.00
CA PRO A 53 -6.29 12.98 16.13
C PRO A 53 -5.54 12.84 17.47
N PRO A 54 -6.01 13.53 18.53
CA PRO A 54 -5.41 13.46 19.84
C PRO A 54 -5.54 12.08 20.46
N ALA A 55 -4.47 11.59 21.08
CA ALA A 55 -4.46 10.32 21.82
C ALA A 55 -5.47 10.27 22.98
N SER A 56 -5.93 11.43 23.47
CA SER A 56 -6.97 11.54 24.50
C SER A 56 -8.30 10.91 24.10
N ASN A 57 -8.58 10.73 22.81
CA ASN A 57 -9.77 9.97 22.36
C ASN A 57 -9.69 8.49 22.77
N SER A 58 -8.49 7.91 22.92
CA SER A 58 -8.33 6.51 23.34
C SER A 58 -8.77 6.24 24.79
N LEU A 59 -8.93 7.29 25.59
CA LEU A 59 -9.30 7.20 27.01
C LEU A 59 -10.83 7.18 27.22
N LYS A 60 -11.63 7.34 26.15
CA LYS A 60 -13.09 7.31 26.21
C LYS A 60 -13.64 6.16 25.37
N ALA A 61 -14.37 5.25 26.00
CA ALA A 61 -15.12 4.23 25.28
C ALA A 61 -16.17 4.90 24.38
N GLY A 62 -16.02 4.75 23.06
CA GLY A 62 -16.93 5.31 22.05
C GLY A 62 -16.48 6.61 21.37
N SER A 63 -15.25 7.08 21.59
CA SER A 63 -14.67 8.21 20.83
C SER A 63 -13.99 7.77 19.53
N ASP A 64 -13.86 8.71 18.58
CA ASP A 64 -13.17 8.53 17.30
C ASP A 64 -11.78 7.89 17.48
N ALA A 65 -11.36 7.12 16.47
CA ALA A 65 -10.09 6.41 16.50
C ALA A 65 -8.92 7.35 16.91
N PRO A 66 -8.03 6.95 17.83
CA PRO A 66 -6.90 7.77 18.27
C PRO A 66 -5.75 7.83 17.24
N PHE A 67 -6.04 7.47 15.98
CA PHE A 67 -5.12 7.46 14.85
C PHE A 67 -5.84 7.95 13.60
N ALA A 68 -5.09 8.58 12.71
CA ALA A 68 -5.57 8.90 11.37
C ALA A 68 -5.15 7.78 10.41
N LEU A 69 -6.00 7.49 9.42
CA LEU A 69 -5.74 6.49 8.40
C LEU A 69 -5.30 7.17 7.11
N TYR A 70 -4.11 6.81 6.66
CA TYR A 70 -3.53 7.29 5.42
C TYR A 70 -3.46 6.19 4.37
N ARG A 71 -3.59 6.58 3.11
CA ARG A 71 -3.32 5.76 1.94
C ARG A 71 -1.92 6.08 1.44
N VAL A 72 -1.11 5.04 1.26
CA VAL A 72 0.26 5.15 0.75
C VAL A 72 0.34 4.35 -0.55
N THR A 73 0.65 5.02 -1.65
CA THR A 73 0.83 4.40 -2.96
C THR A 73 2.29 4.50 -3.37
N VAL A 74 2.93 3.38 -3.65
CA VAL A 74 4.32 3.30 -4.07
C VAL A 74 4.39 2.82 -5.52
N GLU A 75 5.10 3.58 -6.35
CA GLU A 75 5.30 3.29 -7.77
C GLU A 75 6.77 3.41 -8.14
N LYS A 76 7.24 2.48 -8.98
CA LYS A 76 8.60 2.47 -9.53
C LYS A 76 8.59 1.82 -10.91
N GLU A 77 9.33 2.39 -11.84
CA GLU A 77 9.54 1.79 -13.16
C GLU A 77 10.16 0.39 -13.03
N GLY A 78 9.57 -0.60 -13.71
CA GLY A 78 10.00 -1.99 -13.61
C GLY A 78 9.39 -2.78 -12.43
N PHE A 79 8.52 -2.17 -11.62
CA PHE A 79 7.85 -2.82 -10.48
C PHE A 79 6.33 -2.65 -10.55
N TYR A 80 5.60 -3.53 -9.87
CA TYR A 80 4.16 -3.36 -9.65
C TYR A 80 3.88 -2.23 -8.67
N LYS A 81 2.88 -1.39 -8.99
CA LYS A 81 2.38 -0.36 -8.07
C LYS A 81 1.76 -1.02 -6.85
N GLN A 82 2.22 -0.64 -5.67
CA GLN A 82 1.73 -1.13 -4.40
C GLN A 82 0.96 -0.04 -3.67
N THR A 83 -0.28 -0.33 -3.30
CA THR A 83 -1.12 0.59 -2.53
C THR A 83 -1.41 -0.02 -1.17
N THR A 84 -1.02 0.68 -0.11
CA THR A 84 -1.33 0.34 1.27
C THR A 84 -2.39 1.31 1.77
N GLU A 85 -3.59 0.78 1.99
CA GLU A 85 -4.68 1.52 2.60
C GLU A 85 -4.67 1.30 4.12
N ASN A 86 -5.21 2.27 4.87
CA ASN A 86 -5.36 2.18 6.32
C ASN A 86 -4.04 2.19 7.11
N VAL A 87 -3.07 3.01 6.72
CA VAL A 87 -1.83 3.21 7.49
C VAL A 87 -2.13 4.07 8.71
N PRO A 88 -2.00 3.52 9.95
CA PRO A 88 -2.32 4.26 11.15
C PRO A 88 -1.20 5.23 11.53
N VAL A 89 -1.55 6.50 11.69
CA VAL A 89 -0.64 7.56 12.13
C VAL A 89 -1.10 8.09 13.48
N PHE A 90 -0.22 7.99 14.47
CA PHE A 90 -0.47 8.42 15.85
C PHE A 90 0.20 9.77 16.12
N ALA A 91 -0.49 10.62 16.87
CA ALA A 91 0.03 11.91 17.34
C ALA A 91 1.35 11.75 18.12
N GLY A 92 2.41 12.42 17.68
CA GLY A 92 3.72 12.44 18.36
C GLY A 92 4.58 11.19 18.19
N VAL A 93 4.15 10.21 17.38
CA VAL A 93 4.89 8.96 17.15
C VAL A 93 5.28 8.84 15.67
N VAL A 94 6.40 8.17 15.41
CA VAL A 94 6.84 7.83 14.05
C VAL A 94 6.31 6.46 13.66
N SER A 95 5.33 6.44 12.76
CA SER A 95 4.83 5.23 12.09
C SER A 95 5.81 4.84 10.98
N LEU A 96 6.45 3.69 11.12
CA LEU A 96 7.32 3.10 10.09
C LEU A 96 6.53 2.05 9.30
N GLN A 97 6.24 2.33 8.02
CA GLN A 97 5.48 1.44 7.16
C GLN A 97 6.42 0.72 6.17
N PRO A 98 6.73 -0.58 6.37
CA PRO A 98 7.42 -1.39 5.37
C PRO A 98 6.47 -1.73 4.21
N ILE A 99 6.96 -1.56 2.98
CA ILE A 99 6.27 -1.88 1.73
C ILE A 99 7.21 -2.70 0.86
N THR A 100 6.72 -3.84 0.37
CA THR A 100 7.44 -4.70 -0.55
C THR A 100 6.95 -4.45 -1.97
N LEU A 101 7.84 -3.98 -2.84
CA LEU A 101 7.62 -3.88 -4.28
C LEU A 101 8.02 -5.18 -4.97
N ILE A 102 7.17 -5.63 -5.89
CA ILE A 102 7.40 -6.85 -6.66
C ILE A 102 7.86 -6.43 -8.06
N GLY A 103 8.99 -6.96 -8.52
CA GLY A 103 9.54 -6.64 -9.84
C GLY A 103 8.68 -7.24 -10.95
N LEU A 104 8.42 -6.48 -12.02
CA LEU A 104 7.72 -7.00 -13.21
C LEU A 104 8.47 -8.19 -13.83
N ALA A 105 9.79 -8.23 -13.69
CA ALA A 105 10.63 -9.33 -14.18
C ALA A 105 10.42 -10.66 -13.44
N GLU A 106 9.96 -10.64 -12.18
CA GLU A 106 9.73 -11.86 -11.38
C GLU A 106 8.44 -12.59 -11.77
N TYR A 107 7.51 -11.93 -12.47
CA TYR A 107 6.27 -12.56 -12.97
C TYR A 107 6.47 -13.32 -14.30
N GLY A 108 7.71 -13.44 -14.79
CA GLY A 108 8.03 -14.04 -16.09
C GLY A 108 8.24 -15.56 -16.08
N SER A 109 8.34 -16.23 -14.94
CA SER A 109 8.64 -17.67 -14.93
C SER A 109 8.32 -18.37 -13.62
N ASP A 110 7.03 -18.63 -13.33
CA ASP A 110 6.58 -19.93 -12.76
C ASP A 110 5.03 -20.00 -12.70
N THR A 111 4.43 -20.55 -13.76
CA THR A 111 3.37 -21.57 -13.70
C THR A 111 2.40 -21.64 -12.51
N LEU A 112 1.56 -20.63 -12.24
CA LEU A 112 0.26 -20.83 -11.58
C LEU A 112 -0.78 -19.83 -12.07
N SER A 113 -1.17 -19.95 -13.34
CA SER A 113 -2.57 -19.67 -13.66
C SER A 113 -3.37 -20.71 -12.88
N PRO A 114 -4.24 -20.37 -11.91
CA PRO A 114 -5.23 -21.34 -11.49
C PRO A 114 -5.95 -21.71 -12.79
N GLU A 115 -5.89 -22.98 -13.14
CA GLU A 115 -6.62 -23.51 -14.27
C GLU A 115 -8.04 -22.96 -14.13
N SER A 116 -8.41 -22.03 -15.00
CA SER A 116 -9.82 -21.78 -15.25
C SER A 116 -10.27 -23.10 -15.81
N SER A 117 -10.75 -23.99 -14.94
CA SER A 117 -11.66 -25.06 -15.28
C SER A 117 -12.87 -24.38 -15.88
N THR A 118 -12.69 -23.98 -17.14
CA THR A 118 -13.73 -23.55 -18.04
C THR A 118 -14.36 -24.85 -18.46
N ASP A 119 -15.18 -25.42 -17.58
CA ASP A 119 -16.21 -26.38 -17.99
C ASP A 119 -17.27 -25.56 -18.74
N THR A 120 -16.88 -25.05 -19.91
CA THR A 120 -17.85 -24.61 -20.91
C THR A 120 -18.42 -25.89 -21.48
N VAL A 121 -19.61 -26.22 -21.00
CA VAL A 121 -20.56 -27.10 -21.66
C VAL A 121 -20.46 -26.94 -23.18
N PRO A 122 -20.09 -27.98 -23.96
CA PRO A 122 -20.31 -27.93 -25.38
C PRO A 122 -21.82 -28.05 -25.60
N SER A 123 -22.50 -26.91 -25.64
CA SER A 123 -23.81 -26.75 -26.25
C SER A 123 -23.65 -27.01 -27.74
N ASP A 124 -23.80 -28.26 -28.17
CA ASP A 124 -23.81 -28.64 -29.58
C ASP A 124 -25.08 -28.09 -30.27
N PRO A 125 -24.97 -27.24 -31.30
CA PRO A 125 -26.10 -26.84 -32.12
C PRO A 125 -26.22 -27.68 -33.40
N GLN A 126 -27.28 -28.50 -33.41
CA GLN A 126 -28.09 -28.99 -34.55
C GLN A 126 -27.65 -30.24 -35.35
N THR A 127 -28.51 -31.27 -35.31
CA THR A 127 -29.03 -31.88 -36.55
C THR A 127 -30.50 -32.29 -36.43
N LEU A 128 -31.21 -31.88 -37.47
CA LEU A 128 -32.59 -32.09 -37.89
C LEU A 128 -32.78 -33.50 -38.46
N ASN A 129 -33.99 -34.08 -38.31
CA ASN A 129 -34.52 -35.30 -38.95
C ASN A 129 -33.94 -36.67 -38.55
N GLN A 130 -34.79 -37.53 -37.96
CA GLN A 130 -35.66 -38.51 -38.65
C GLN A 130 -36.63 -39.13 -37.64
#